data_AF-A0A9N9QPR9-F1
#
_entry.id   AF-A0A9N9QPR9-F1
#
_cell.length_a   1.000
_cell.length_b   1.000
_cell.length_c   1.000
_cell.angle_alpha   90.00
_cell.angle_beta   90.00
_cell.angle_gamma   90.00
#
_symmetry.space_group_name_H-M   'P 1'
#
loop_
_entity.id
_entity.type
_entity.pdbx_description
1 polymer ?
#
loop_
_entity_poly.entity_id
_entity_poly.type
_entity_poly.pdbx_seq_one_letter_code
_entity_poly.pdbx_strand_id
1 'polypeptide(L)'
;MTSTIPDDRNEERRRRVLLGPLPAGFLRADGTTENVDADYQAALALQQQLSGSAMPPAGPPLTARLSITIVQAKLVKNYGLTRMDPYVRLRVGHCIYETHTDPSGGKTPRWNKVIHCLLPPGVNSVYLEIFDECSFTMDELIAWAHITIPPAVLNGETHEDWYPLNGKQGDGAEGMINLVLSYSKKYRFRPKSNTLAAAIDLVRGLKNKIDQKQVGPAAVSTFPPVLVVPSTGMGYAAMPMYPHVAQPPHHAPAPPQPMPQPQHQPVTPEQLQQIEEMFPSIDKEVIKSVLEANRGNKDATINSLLQMSE
;
A
#
# COMPACT_ATOMS: atom_id res chain seq x y z
N MET A 1 -16.46 58.04 -7.25
CA MET A 1 -15.85 58.61 -6.03
C MET A 1 -15.68 57.47 -5.05
N THR A 2 -14.49 56.87 -5.03
CA THR A 2 -14.26 55.52 -4.51
C THR A 2 -13.54 55.56 -3.16
N SER A 3 -14.30 55.19 -2.13
CA SER A 3 -13.97 54.38 -0.94
C SER A 3 -12.64 54.61 -0.20
N THR A 4 -12.75 55.24 0.97
CA THR A 4 -11.74 55.38 2.02
C THR A 4 -11.81 54.23 3.03
N ILE A 5 -11.24 53.05 2.74
CA ILE A 5 -11.10 51.96 3.73
C ILE A 5 -9.85 51.09 3.46
N PRO A 6 -8.66 51.44 3.98
CA PRO A 6 -7.66 50.39 4.25
C PRO A 6 -6.89 50.46 5.59
N ASP A 7 -6.90 51.57 6.34
CA ASP A 7 -5.98 51.75 7.48
C ASP A 7 -6.40 51.01 8.77
N ASP A 8 -7.69 51.05 9.12
CA ASP A 8 -8.21 50.48 10.38
C ASP A 8 -7.91 48.97 10.53
N ARG A 9 -7.95 48.22 9.43
CA ARG A 9 -7.76 46.76 9.46
C ARG A 9 -6.31 46.38 9.77
N ASN A 10 -5.35 47.24 9.42
CA ASN A 10 -3.94 47.02 9.71
C ASN A 10 -3.63 47.39 11.16
N GLU A 11 -4.28 48.42 11.69
CA GLU A 11 -4.11 48.86 13.07
C GLU A 11 -4.74 47.87 14.07
N GLU A 12 -5.92 47.32 13.74
CA GLU A 12 -6.57 46.22 14.47
C GLU A 12 -5.68 44.96 14.51
N ARG A 13 -5.08 44.59 13.37
CA ARG A 13 -4.13 43.47 13.30
C ARG A 13 -2.87 43.73 14.11
N ARG A 14 -2.35 44.95 14.10
CA ARG A 14 -1.20 45.36 14.92
C ARG A 14 -1.53 45.26 16.41
N ARG A 15 -2.71 45.72 16.85
CA ARG A 15 -3.15 45.60 18.25
C ARG A 15 -3.32 44.16 18.73
N ARG A 16 -3.77 43.25 17.86
CA ARG A 16 -3.93 41.82 18.22
C ARG A 16 -2.60 41.06 18.31
N VAL A 17 -1.54 41.55 17.66
CA VAL A 17 -0.27 40.82 17.50
C VAL A 17 0.87 41.44 18.31
N LEU A 18 0.88 42.76 18.53
CA LEU A 18 1.87 43.38 19.42
C LEU A 18 1.48 43.16 20.89
N LEU A 19 2.29 42.36 21.58
CA LEU A 19 2.15 42.07 23.02
C LEU A 19 2.70 43.20 23.92
N GLY A 20 3.16 44.31 23.33
CA GLY A 20 3.77 45.44 24.03
C GLY A 20 4.64 46.30 23.10
N PRO A 21 5.27 47.38 23.59
CA PRO A 21 6.22 48.17 22.80
C PRO A 21 7.42 47.30 22.38
N LEU A 22 7.76 47.33 21.10
CA LEU A 22 8.92 46.62 20.55
C LEU A 22 10.21 47.15 21.22
N PRO A 23 11.12 46.26 21.69
CA PRO A 23 12.39 46.69 22.27
C PRO A 23 13.20 47.57 21.32
N ALA A 24 13.96 48.53 21.87
CA ALA A 24 14.72 49.52 21.10
C ALA A 24 15.79 48.93 20.15
N GLY A 25 16.10 47.63 20.29
CA GLY A 25 17.05 46.88 19.46
C GLY A 25 16.43 45.86 18.49
N PHE A 26 15.12 45.88 18.26
CA PHE A 26 14.46 44.92 17.37
C PHE A 26 15.06 44.97 15.94
N LEU A 27 15.53 43.82 15.45
CA LEU A 27 16.24 43.62 14.15
C LEU A 27 17.66 44.20 14.03
N ARG A 28 18.31 44.62 15.12
CA ARG A 28 19.76 44.91 15.10
C ARG A 28 20.55 43.65 15.43
N ALA A 29 21.55 43.34 14.61
CA ALA A 29 22.45 42.18 14.81
C ALA A 29 23.51 42.44 15.90
N ASP A 30 23.60 43.69 16.35
CA ASP A 30 24.50 44.23 17.33
C ASP A 30 23.81 44.18 18.70
N GLY A 31 23.66 42.96 19.22
CA GLY A 31 23.09 42.69 20.54
C GLY A 31 23.95 43.31 21.65
N THR A 32 23.36 44.21 22.43
CA THR A 32 23.89 44.58 23.74
C THR A 32 23.82 43.36 24.67
N THR A 33 24.91 43.10 25.39
CA THR A 33 25.17 41.92 26.23
C THR A 33 24.04 41.61 27.23
N GLU A 34 23.28 42.62 27.65
CA GLU A 34 22.17 42.50 28.62
C GLU A 34 20.97 41.69 28.09
N ASN A 35 20.75 41.62 26.77
CA ASN A 35 19.63 40.84 26.21
C ASN A 35 19.94 39.33 26.18
N VAL A 36 21.21 38.94 26.18
CA VAL A 36 21.61 37.53 26.09
C VAL A 36 21.31 36.80 27.40
N ASP A 37 21.51 37.46 28.54
CA ASP A 37 21.24 36.87 29.85
C ASP A 37 19.73 36.69 30.12
N ALA A 38 18.92 37.66 29.68
CA ALA A 38 17.47 37.58 29.78
C ALA A 38 16.90 36.47 28.87
N ASP A 39 17.37 36.36 27.62
CA ASP A 39 16.99 35.27 26.71
C ASP A 39 17.48 33.92 27.22
N TYR A 40 18.68 33.85 27.80
CA TYR A 40 19.23 32.63 28.38
C TYR A 40 18.42 32.17 29.60
N GLN A 41 18.01 33.09 30.48
CA GLN A 41 17.11 32.79 31.60
C GLN A 41 15.71 32.40 31.14
N ALA A 42 15.15 33.06 30.11
CA ALA A 42 13.87 32.69 29.53
C ALA A 42 13.90 31.29 28.89
N ALA A 43 14.99 30.96 28.19
CA ALA A 43 15.21 29.65 27.59
C ALA A 43 15.35 28.55 28.67
N LEU A 44 16.10 28.83 29.76
CA LEU A 44 16.23 27.91 30.89
C LEU A 44 14.90 27.69 31.63
N ALA A 45 14.11 28.75 31.83
CA ALA A 45 12.80 28.65 32.49
C ALA A 45 11.80 27.83 31.64
N LEU A 46 11.79 28.04 30.31
CA LEU A 46 10.97 27.25 29.39
C LEU A 46 11.41 25.78 29.36
N GLN A 47 12.72 25.53 29.41
CA GLN A 47 13.27 24.18 29.51
C GLN A 47 12.92 23.49 30.83
N GLN A 48 12.85 24.24 31.95
CA GLN A 48 12.38 23.72 33.24
C GLN A 48 10.89 23.40 33.22
N GLN A 49 10.05 24.22 32.57
CA GLN A 49 8.62 23.92 32.38
C GLN A 49 8.37 22.71 31.46
N LEU A 50 9.16 22.57 30.39
CA LEU A 50 9.11 21.41 29.49
C LEU A 50 9.67 20.14 30.13
N SER A 51 10.63 20.25 31.06
CA SER A 51 11.21 19.10 31.77
C SER A 51 10.40 18.69 33.02
N GLY A 52 9.61 19.61 33.60
CA GLY A 52 8.68 19.34 34.71
C GLY A 52 7.28 18.86 34.26
N SER A 53 6.96 18.99 32.97
CA SER A 53 5.78 18.32 32.40
C SER A 53 6.08 16.83 32.37
N ALA A 54 5.56 16.10 33.35
CA ALA A 54 5.55 14.64 33.35
C ALA A 54 4.99 14.19 31.99
N MET A 55 5.90 13.81 31.10
CA MET A 55 5.56 13.08 29.88
C MET A 55 4.64 11.95 30.34
N PRO A 56 3.45 11.79 29.71
CA PRO A 56 2.57 10.68 30.06
C PRO A 56 3.42 9.40 30.10
N PRO A 57 3.25 8.55 31.13
CA PRO A 57 4.11 7.41 31.33
C PRO A 57 4.21 6.66 30.00
N ALA A 58 5.45 6.48 29.54
CA ALA A 58 5.74 5.80 28.30
C ALA A 58 5.34 4.32 28.43
N GLY A 59 4.05 4.04 28.22
CA GLY A 59 3.65 2.78 27.62
C GLY A 59 4.26 2.75 26.21
N PRO A 60 4.82 1.61 25.75
CA PRO A 60 5.29 1.54 24.39
C PRO A 60 4.09 1.84 23.46
N PRO A 61 4.21 2.69 22.42
CA PRO A 61 3.33 2.56 21.29
C PRO A 61 3.71 1.20 20.68
N LEU A 62 3.01 0.16 21.11
CA LEU A 62 3.06 -1.13 20.48
C LEU A 62 2.43 -0.90 19.11
N THR A 63 3.23 -0.67 18.08
CA THR A 63 2.71 -0.67 16.72
C THR A 63 2.52 -2.14 16.35
N ALA A 64 1.42 -2.66 16.87
CA ALA A 64 0.82 -3.95 16.62
C ALA A 64 0.42 -4.04 15.14
N ARG A 65 1.20 -4.75 14.33
CA ARG A 65 0.91 -4.90 12.89
C ARG A 65 0.47 -6.32 12.59
N LEU A 66 -0.79 -6.46 12.20
CA LEU A 66 -1.36 -7.67 11.65
C LEU A 66 -1.13 -7.67 10.12
N SER A 67 -0.60 -8.77 9.61
CA SER A 67 -0.43 -9.01 8.18
C SER A 67 -1.33 -10.16 7.78
N ILE A 68 -2.17 -9.93 6.78
CA ILE A 68 -3.16 -10.87 6.27
C ILE A 68 -2.86 -11.06 4.79
N THR A 69 -2.44 -12.27 4.43
CA THR A 69 -2.32 -12.66 3.02
C THR A 69 -3.60 -13.36 2.61
N ILE A 70 -4.33 -12.75 1.68
CA ILE A 70 -5.50 -13.34 1.04
C ILE A 70 -5.00 -14.11 -0.17
N VAL A 71 -4.90 -15.45 -0.06
CA VAL A 71 -4.23 -16.28 -1.05
C VAL A 71 -5.17 -16.60 -2.19
N GLN A 72 -6.21 -17.39 -1.91
CA GLN A 72 -7.15 -17.93 -2.89
C GLN A 72 -8.43 -18.40 -2.20
N ALA A 73 -9.49 -18.60 -2.98
CA ALA A 73 -10.71 -19.26 -2.53
C ALA A 73 -11.05 -20.49 -3.39
N LYS A 74 -11.90 -21.35 -2.84
CA LYS A 74 -12.58 -22.45 -3.54
C LYS A 74 -14.07 -22.31 -3.25
N LEU A 75 -14.81 -21.82 -4.23
CA LEU A 75 -16.25 -21.57 -4.15
C LEU A 75 -17.02 -22.76 -4.72
N VAL A 76 -18.20 -23.03 -4.15
CA VAL A 76 -19.03 -24.16 -4.58
C VAL A 76 -19.72 -23.86 -5.92
N LYS A 77 -20.21 -22.62 -6.08
CA LYS A 77 -21.00 -22.20 -7.23
C LYS A 77 -20.38 -21.01 -7.96
N ASN A 78 -20.61 -20.96 -9.27
CA ASN A 78 -20.36 -19.78 -10.09
C ASN A 78 -21.70 -19.05 -10.26
N TYR A 79 -21.77 -17.81 -9.80
CA TYR A 79 -22.98 -16.97 -9.90
C TYR A 79 -22.94 -16.00 -11.08
N GLY A 80 -21.77 -15.82 -11.69
CA GLY A 80 -21.63 -15.00 -12.88
C GLY A 80 -22.40 -15.58 -14.05
N LEU A 81 -23.06 -14.72 -14.83
CA LEU A 81 -23.88 -15.13 -15.98
C LEU A 81 -23.05 -15.84 -17.05
N THR A 82 -21.84 -15.33 -17.31
CA THR A 82 -20.89 -15.88 -18.31
C THR A 82 -19.52 -16.14 -17.70
N ARG A 83 -19.06 -15.23 -16.84
CA ARG A 83 -17.83 -15.31 -16.06
C ARG A 83 -18.07 -14.66 -14.70
N MET A 84 -17.18 -14.97 -13.76
CA MET A 84 -17.17 -14.35 -12.44
C MET A 84 -15.76 -13.81 -12.22
N ASP A 85 -15.69 -12.53 -11.91
CA ASP A 85 -14.50 -11.69 -11.72
C ASP A 85 -14.41 -11.32 -10.22
N PRO A 86 -14.01 -12.26 -9.34
CA PRO A 86 -14.15 -12.02 -7.91
C PRO A 86 -13.03 -11.19 -7.29
N TYR A 87 -13.38 -10.38 -6.29
CA TYR A 87 -12.45 -9.67 -5.41
C TYR A 87 -12.88 -9.77 -3.95
N VAL A 88 -11.97 -9.46 -3.03
CA VAL A 88 -12.20 -9.57 -1.59
C VAL A 88 -12.18 -8.20 -0.94
N ARG A 89 -13.20 -7.93 -0.11
CA ARG A 89 -13.25 -6.80 0.81
C ARG A 89 -13.05 -7.30 2.23
N LEU A 90 -12.02 -6.78 2.90
CA LEU A 90 -11.62 -7.15 4.24
C LEU A 90 -11.80 -5.99 5.20
N ARG A 91 -12.53 -6.21 6.29
CA ARG A 91 -12.73 -5.26 7.38
C ARG A 91 -12.00 -5.72 8.64
N VAL A 92 -11.13 -4.84 9.15
CA VAL A 92 -10.41 -5.01 10.42
C VAL A 92 -10.70 -3.82 11.32
N GLY A 93 -11.51 -4.02 12.37
CA GLY A 93 -12.04 -2.93 13.18
C GLY A 93 -12.88 -1.95 12.35
N HIS A 94 -12.36 -0.74 12.15
CA HIS A 94 -12.99 0.31 11.33
C HIS A 94 -12.35 0.49 9.95
N CYS A 95 -11.24 -0.20 9.67
CA CYS A 95 -10.54 -0.09 8.40
C CYS A 95 -11.06 -1.14 7.41
N ILE A 96 -11.22 -0.72 6.16
CA ILE A 96 -11.61 -1.58 5.03
C ILE A 96 -10.46 -1.60 4.02
N TYR A 97 -10.17 -2.78 3.48
CA TYR A 97 -9.14 -3.04 2.51
C TYR A 97 -9.69 -3.93 1.41
N GLU A 98 -9.20 -3.78 0.18
CA GLU A 98 -9.64 -4.58 -0.95
C GLU A 98 -8.46 -5.21 -1.69
N THR A 99 -8.72 -6.37 -2.29
CA THR A 99 -7.79 -6.99 -3.24
C THR A 99 -7.99 -6.37 -4.63
N HIS A 100 -7.08 -6.69 -5.55
CA HIS A 100 -7.44 -6.59 -6.96
C HIS A 100 -8.49 -7.66 -7.28
N THR A 101 -9.19 -7.47 -8.39
CA THR A 101 -10.07 -8.46 -8.99
C THR A 101 -9.26 -9.55 -9.67
N ASP A 102 -9.72 -10.79 -9.58
CA ASP A 102 -9.21 -11.92 -10.36
C ASP A 102 -10.09 -12.15 -11.59
N PRO A 103 -9.72 -11.65 -12.78
CA PRO A 103 -10.59 -11.70 -13.95
C PRO A 103 -10.84 -13.15 -14.36
N SER A 104 -12.11 -13.51 -14.48
CA SER A 104 -12.58 -14.87 -14.79
C SER A 104 -12.10 -15.92 -13.80
N GLY A 105 -11.82 -15.53 -12.54
CA GLY A 105 -11.38 -16.43 -11.48
C GLY A 105 -12.40 -17.53 -11.14
N GLY A 106 -13.69 -17.30 -11.44
CA GLY A 106 -14.73 -18.33 -11.33
C GLY A 106 -14.75 -18.98 -9.94
N LYS A 107 -14.83 -20.30 -9.89
CA LYS A 107 -14.90 -21.03 -8.60
C LYS A 107 -13.57 -21.10 -7.84
N THR A 108 -12.45 -20.71 -8.43
CA THR A 108 -11.13 -20.90 -7.81
C THR A 108 -10.25 -19.64 -7.93
N PRO A 109 -10.71 -18.49 -7.42
CA PRO A 109 -9.99 -17.25 -7.62
C PRO A 109 -8.73 -17.17 -6.77
N ARG A 110 -7.75 -16.40 -7.25
CA ARG A 110 -6.43 -16.22 -6.64
C ARG A 110 -6.02 -14.76 -6.65
N TRP A 111 -5.63 -14.26 -5.49
CA TRP A 111 -5.22 -12.86 -5.32
C TRP A 111 -3.79 -12.72 -4.82
N ASN A 112 -3.36 -13.56 -3.89
CA ASN A 112 -2.03 -13.44 -3.26
C ASN A 112 -1.73 -12.01 -2.74
N LYS A 113 -2.76 -11.32 -2.23
CA LYS A 113 -2.64 -9.94 -1.75
C LYS A 113 -2.27 -9.94 -0.28
N VAL A 114 -1.19 -9.24 0.06
CA VAL A 114 -0.81 -8.97 1.46
C VAL A 114 -1.38 -7.62 1.88
N ILE A 115 -2.14 -7.62 2.98
CA ILE A 115 -2.67 -6.43 3.64
C ILE A 115 -1.97 -6.28 4.98
N HIS A 116 -1.40 -5.10 5.23
CA HIS A 116 -0.84 -4.74 6.52
C HIS A 116 -1.77 -3.75 7.21
N CYS A 117 -2.26 -4.11 8.38
CA CYS A 117 -3.13 -3.25 9.17
C CYS A 117 -2.63 -3.14 10.62
N LEU A 118 -2.95 -2.01 11.24
CA LEU A 118 -2.81 -1.88 12.68
C LEU A 118 -4.01 -2.58 13.32
N LEU A 119 -3.76 -3.45 14.30
CA LEU A 119 -4.83 -4.13 15.01
C LEU A 119 -5.23 -3.28 16.23
N PRO A 120 -6.43 -2.67 16.26
CA PRO A 120 -6.87 -1.88 17.41
C PRO A 120 -6.98 -2.77 18.67
N PRO A 121 -6.73 -2.21 19.87
CA PRO A 121 -6.93 -2.96 21.12
C PRO A 121 -8.36 -3.51 21.21
N GLY A 122 -8.49 -4.78 21.61
CA GLY A 122 -9.78 -5.46 21.74
C GLY A 122 -10.33 -6.08 20.45
N VAL A 123 -9.76 -5.76 19.27
CA VAL A 123 -10.14 -6.44 18.02
C VAL A 123 -9.45 -7.79 17.94
N ASN A 124 -10.23 -8.85 17.91
CA ASN A 124 -9.77 -10.24 17.82
C ASN A 124 -10.38 -11.00 16.64
N SER A 125 -11.12 -10.32 15.77
CA SER A 125 -11.71 -10.90 14.57
C SER A 125 -11.61 -9.95 13.38
N VAL A 126 -11.72 -10.54 12.20
CA VAL A 126 -11.81 -9.84 10.92
C VAL A 126 -13.05 -10.31 10.19
N TYR A 127 -13.66 -9.41 9.43
CA TYR A 127 -14.81 -9.74 8.59
C TYR A 127 -14.39 -9.64 7.12
N LEU A 128 -14.71 -10.65 6.34
CA LEU A 128 -14.29 -10.77 4.94
C LEU A 128 -15.52 -11.01 4.07
N GLU A 129 -15.57 -10.35 2.93
CA GLU A 129 -16.59 -10.49 1.90
C GLU A 129 -15.91 -10.74 0.55
N ILE A 130 -16.50 -11.61 -0.27
CA ILE A 130 -16.09 -11.88 -1.64
C ILE A 130 -17.21 -11.37 -2.54
N PHE A 131 -16.87 -10.46 -3.44
CA PHE A 131 -17.77 -9.88 -4.43
C PHE A 131 -17.40 -10.38 -5.83
N ASP A 132 -18.37 -10.33 -6.75
CA ASP A 132 -18.17 -10.43 -8.19
C ASP A 132 -18.22 -9.02 -8.79
N GLU A 133 -17.14 -8.58 -9.43
CA GLU A 133 -17.07 -7.26 -10.07
C GLU A 133 -17.90 -7.26 -11.36
N CYS A 134 -18.86 -6.34 -11.43
CA CYS A 134 -19.76 -6.23 -12.58
C CYS A 134 -19.49 -4.95 -13.35
N SER A 135 -19.29 -5.04 -14.68
CA SER A 135 -19.00 -3.84 -15.49
C SER A 135 -20.21 -2.92 -15.70
N PHE A 136 -21.43 -3.46 -15.62
CA PHE A 136 -22.67 -2.74 -15.97
C PHE A 136 -23.76 -2.81 -14.89
N THR A 137 -23.49 -3.52 -13.79
CA THR A 137 -24.41 -3.65 -12.66
C THR A 137 -23.62 -3.47 -11.37
N MET A 138 -24.32 -3.38 -10.23
CA MET A 138 -23.65 -3.38 -8.94
C MET A 138 -22.93 -4.71 -8.71
N ASP A 139 -21.81 -4.63 -7.98
CA ASP A 139 -21.07 -5.81 -7.57
C ASP A 139 -21.93 -6.71 -6.68
N GLU A 140 -21.87 -8.00 -6.97
CA GLU A 140 -22.70 -8.98 -6.29
C GLU A 140 -21.94 -9.63 -5.13
N LEU A 141 -22.51 -9.62 -3.93
CA LEU A 141 -21.95 -10.37 -2.81
C LEU A 141 -22.10 -11.88 -3.06
N ILE A 142 -20.96 -12.57 -3.16
CA ILE A 142 -20.90 -14.01 -3.41
C ILE A 142 -20.83 -14.79 -2.09
N ALA A 143 -19.90 -14.40 -1.23
CA ALA A 143 -19.61 -15.13 0.01
C ALA A 143 -19.06 -14.21 1.08
N TRP A 144 -19.10 -14.64 2.34
CA TRP A 144 -18.53 -13.90 3.46
C TRP A 144 -18.07 -14.82 4.60
N ALA A 145 -17.19 -14.32 5.47
CA ALA A 145 -16.76 -15.02 6.67
C ALA A 145 -16.41 -14.06 7.81
N HIS A 146 -16.70 -14.51 9.04
CA HIS A 146 -16.22 -13.87 10.26
C HIS A 146 -15.12 -14.74 10.86
N ILE A 147 -13.89 -14.24 10.84
CA ILE A 147 -12.69 -15.02 11.16
C ILE A 147 -12.09 -14.49 12.46
N THR A 148 -12.09 -15.32 13.49
CA THR A 148 -11.38 -15.03 14.74
C THR A 148 -9.89 -15.22 14.52
N ILE A 149 -9.09 -14.21 14.89
CA ILE A 149 -7.64 -14.26 14.80
C ILE A 149 -7.14 -15.30 15.81
N PRO A 150 -6.40 -16.34 15.36
CA PRO A 150 -5.90 -17.37 16.28
C PRO A 150 -5.00 -16.77 17.37
N PRO A 151 -5.12 -17.21 18.65
CA PRO A 151 -4.26 -16.74 19.72
C PRO A 151 -2.76 -16.93 19.44
N ALA A 152 -2.40 -18.03 18.75
CA ALA A 152 -1.05 -18.30 18.26
C ALA A 152 -0.50 -17.15 17.40
N VAL A 153 -1.33 -16.61 16.48
CA VAL A 153 -0.96 -15.45 15.66
C VAL A 153 -0.68 -14.24 16.55
N LEU A 154 -1.56 -13.94 17.51
CA LEU A 154 -1.38 -12.81 18.44
C LEU A 154 -0.12 -12.96 19.33
N ASN A 155 0.40 -14.17 19.47
CA ASN A 155 1.65 -14.47 20.17
C ASN A 155 2.90 -14.36 19.28
N GLY A 156 2.74 -14.13 17.98
CA GLY A 156 3.82 -13.91 17.02
C GLY A 156 4.06 -15.05 16.04
N GLU A 157 3.23 -16.10 16.07
CA GLU A 157 3.29 -17.19 15.11
C GLU A 157 2.63 -16.81 13.78
N THR A 158 3.02 -17.50 12.72
CA THR A 158 2.35 -17.42 11.41
C THR A 158 1.42 -18.61 11.29
N HIS A 159 0.17 -18.36 10.91
CA HIS A 159 -0.85 -19.39 10.75
C HIS A 159 -1.44 -19.33 9.34
N GLU A 160 -1.38 -20.44 8.60
CA GLU A 160 -2.02 -20.62 7.30
C GLU A 160 -3.14 -21.66 7.43
N ASP A 161 -4.36 -21.32 6.99
CA ASP A 161 -5.48 -22.24 7.06
C ASP A 161 -6.62 -21.88 6.09
N TRP A 162 -7.50 -22.85 5.84
CA TRP A 162 -8.74 -22.71 5.09
C TRP A 162 -9.91 -22.40 6.02
N TYR A 163 -10.54 -21.24 5.79
CA TYR A 163 -11.70 -20.79 6.56
C TYR A 163 -12.98 -21.02 5.75
N PRO A 164 -14.04 -21.59 6.36
CA PRO A 164 -15.31 -21.81 5.67
C PRO A 164 -16.00 -20.47 5.36
N LEU A 165 -16.67 -20.44 4.21
CA LEU A 165 -17.41 -19.29 3.72
C LEU A 165 -18.92 -19.53 3.86
N ASN A 166 -19.62 -18.50 4.31
CA ASN A 166 -21.07 -18.39 4.31
C ASN A 166 -21.52 -17.75 3.00
N GLY A 167 -22.76 -18.00 2.60
CA GLY A 167 -23.32 -17.39 1.39
C GLY A 167 -24.73 -17.88 1.09
N LYS A 168 -25.10 -17.83 -0.19
CA LYS A 168 -26.44 -18.23 -0.67
C LYS A 168 -26.69 -19.74 -0.53
N GLN A 169 -25.64 -20.56 -0.45
CA GLN A 169 -25.74 -22.00 -0.15
C GLN A 169 -25.99 -22.30 1.34
N GLY A 170 -25.86 -21.30 2.21
CA GLY A 170 -25.98 -21.43 3.67
C GLY A 170 -24.65 -21.23 4.40
N ASP A 171 -24.71 -21.38 5.72
CA ASP A 171 -23.56 -21.16 6.61
C ASP A 171 -22.50 -22.24 6.42
N GLY A 172 -21.26 -21.82 6.18
CA GLY A 172 -20.11 -22.69 5.93
C GLY A 172 -20.18 -23.53 4.65
N ALA A 173 -21.17 -23.28 3.79
CA ALA A 173 -21.46 -24.09 2.61
C ALA A 173 -21.09 -23.42 1.28
N GLU A 174 -20.65 -22.16 1.28
CA GLU A 174 -20.33 -21.42 0.05
C GLU A 174 -18.92 -21.74 -0.48
N GLY A 175 -18.12 -22.43 0.31
CA GLY A 175 -16.76 -22.83 -0.02
C GLY A 175 -15.78 -22.55 1.10
N MET A 176 -14.51 -22.38 0.75
CA MET A 176 -13.46 -22.03 1.70
C MET A 176 -12.48 -21.01 1.12
N ILE A 177 -11.87 -20.20 2.00
CA ILE A 177 -10.83 -19.22 1.65
C ILE A 177 -9.53 -19.53 2.40
N ASN A 178 -8.39 -19.54 1.70
CA ASN A 178 -7.09 -19.73 2.32
C ASN A 178 -6.48 -18.38 2.71
N LEU A 179 -6.15 -18.22 3.99
CA LEU A 179 -5.50 -17.04 4.53
C LEU A 179 -4.22 -17.39 5.28
N VAL A 180 -3.20 -16.53 5.14
CA VAL A 180 -2.02 -16.53 5.99
C VAL A 180 -2.07 -15.33 6.92
N LEU A 181 -2.07 -15.57 8.23
CA LEU A 181 -2.13 -14.57 9.27
C LEU A 181 -0.82 -14.53 10.04
N SER A 182 -0.26 -13.33 10.23
CA SER A 182 0.91 -13.13 11.10
C SER A 182 0.81 -11.79 11.82
N TYR A 183 1.30 -11.72 13.05
CA TYR A 183 1.21 -10.50 13.85
C TYR A 183 2.54 -10.16 14.50
N SER A 184 2.98 -8.92 14.32
CA SER A 184 4.25 -8.41 14.84
C SER A 184 4.00 -7.32 15.87
N LYS A 185 4.48 -7.56 17.10
CA LYS A 185 4.51 -6.57 18.18
C LYS A 185 5.84 -5.81 18.08
N LYS A 186 5.84 -4.65 17.41
CA LYS A 186 7.00 -3.76 17.45
C LYS A 186 6.91 -2.88 18.67
N TYR A 187 7.71 -3.18 19.69
CA TYR A 187 7.99 -2.23 20.75
C TYR A 187 8.82 -1.11 20.14
N ARG A 188 8.27 0.12 20.09
CA ARG A 188 9.08 1.29 19.77
C ARG A 188 10.13 1.43 20.88
N PHE A 189 11.34 0.96 20.61
CA PHE A 189 12.48 1.21 21.48
C PHE A 189 12.77 2.71 21.45
N ARG A 190 12.27 3.44 22.45
CA ARG A 190 12.88 4.71 22.81
C ARG A 190 14.08 4.33 23.69
N PRO A 191 15.33 4.56 23.28
CA PRO A 191 16.45 4.42 24.19
C PRO A 191 16.15 5.35 25.39
N LYS A 192 15.93 4.75 26.56
CA LYS A 192 15.86 5.50 27.81
C LYS A 192 17.29 5.97 28.07
N SER A 193 17.50 7.28 27.87
CA SER A 193 18.69 8.05 28.25
C SER A 193 20.05 7.62 27.67
N ASN A 194 20.92 8.60 27.46
CA ASN A 194 22.34 8.47 27.11
C ASN A 194 23.20 7.85 28.22
N THR A 195 22.68 6.89 28.97
CA THR A 195 23.41 6.28 30.07
C THR A 195 24.11 5.02 29.57
N LEU A 196 25.44 5.06 29.66
CA LEU A 196 26.46 4.01 29.49
C LEU A 196 26.02 2.57 29.86
N ALA A 197 25.01 2.41 30.71
CA ALA A 197 24.40 1.14 31.09
C ALA A 197 23.89 0.30 29.90
N ALA A 198 23.30 0.90 28.86
CA ALA A 198 22.82 0.16 27.69
C ALA A 198 23.96 -0.43 26.84
N ALA A 199 25.12 0.24 26.80
CA ALA A 199 26.31 -0.28 26.13
C ALA A 199 26.94 -1.45 26.91
N ILE A 200 26.87 -1.42 28.24
CA ILE A 200 27.40 -2.49 29.09
C ILE A 200 26.60 -3.79 28.94
N ASP A 201 25.27 -3.72 28.80
CA ASP A 201 24.45 -4.92 28.57
C ASP A 201 24.65 -5.52 27.16
N LEU A 202 24.91 -4.69 26.14
CA LEU A 202 25.30 -5.17 24.81
C LEU A 202 26.66 -5.90 24.84
N VAL A 203 27.64 -5.35 25.57
CA VAL A 203 28.97 -5.98 25.75
C VAL A 203 28.87 -7.25 26.59
N ARG A 204 28.01 -7.29 27.61
CA ARG A 204 27.77 -8.47 28.46
C ARG A 204 27.10 -9.61 27.67
N GLY A 205 26.19 -9.29 26.74
CA GLY A 205 25.57 -10.26 25.83
C GLY A 205 26.55 -10.88 24.82
N LEU A 206 27.60 -10.15 24.42
CA LEU A 206 28.64 -10.67 23.51
C LEU A 206 29.66 -11.55 24.23
N LYS A 207 29.92 -11.33 25.52
CA LYS A 207 30.84 -12.15 26.32
C LYS A 207 30.29 -13.56 26.60
N ASN A 208 28.98 -13.68 26.84
CA ASN A 208 28.33 -14.97 27.09
C ASN A 208 28.26 -15.91 25.87
N LYS A 209 28.56 -15.42 24.66
CA LYS A 209 28.65 -16.24 23.44
C LYS A 209 30.04 -16.81 23.18
N ILE A 210 31.06 -16.45 23.97
CA ILE A 210 32.44 -16.92 23.80
C ILE A 210 32.77 -18.09 24.74
N ASP A 211 32.07 -18.24 25.88
CA ASP A 211 32.40 -19.26 26.90
C ASP A 211 31.63 -20.58 26.80
N GLN A 212 30.75 -20.79 25.80
CA GLN A 212 30.02 -22.06 25.64
C GLN A 212 30.38 -22.78 24.33
N LYS A 213 31.65 -23.18 24.21
CA LYS A 213 32.05 -24.31 23.38
C LYS A 213 33.01 -25.19 24.18
N GLN A 214 32.43 -26.11 24.95
CA GLN A 214 33.17 -27.26 25.48
C GLN A 214 33.72 -28.07 24.31
N VAL A 215 35.05 -28.22 24.29
CA VAL A 215 35.80 -29.06 23.35
C VAL A 215 35.88 -30.47 23.95
N GLY A 216 35.22 -31.44 23.31
CA GLY A 216 35.57 -32.86 23.43
C GLY A 216 36.64 -33.22 22.40
N PRO A 217 37.55 -34.18 22.67
CA PRO A 217 38.68 -34.45 21.79
C PRO A 217 38.23 -35.33 20.61
N ALA A 218 38.48 -34.89 19.38
CA ALA A 218 38.35 -35.71 18.18
C ALA A 218 39.64 -35.63 17.36
N ALA A 219 39.97 -36.76 16.74
CA ALA A 219 41.26 -37.15 16.21
C ALA A 219 41.86 -36.22 15.14
N VAL A 220 43.20 -36.18 15.15
CA VAL A 220 44.07 -35.49 14.20
C VAL A 220 44.01 -36.19 12.84
N SER A 221 43.67 -35.45 11.78
CA SER A 221 43.97 -35.84 10.39
C SER A 221 44.73 -34.72 9.71
N THR A 222 45.94 -35.08 9.28
CA THR A 222 47.00 -34.26 8.68
C THR A 222 46.64 -33.85 7.24
N PHE A 223 46.83 -32.59 6.88
CA PHE A 223 46.99 -32.14 5.50
C PHE A 223 48.20 -31.20 5.38
N PRO A 224 49.02 -31.29 4.32
CA PRO A 224 50.28 -30.55 4.19
C PRO A 224 50.09 -29.08 3.74
N PRO A 225 51.08 -28.20 4.00
CA PRO A 225 50.99 -26.78 3.69
C PRO A 225 51.25 -26.47 2.20
N VAL A 226 50.49 -25.53 1.64
CA VAL A 226 50.71 -24.96 0.31
C VAL A 226 51.61 -23.74 0.43
N LEU A 227 52.74 -23.75 -0.29
CA LEU A 227 53.65 -22.61 -0.46
C LEU A 227 53.07 -21.59 -1.46
N VAL A 228 53.07 -20.31 -1.10
CA VAL A 228 52.76 -19.20 -2.02
C VAL A 228 54.07 -18.61 -2.52
N VAL A 229 54.28 -18.64 -3.84
CA VAL A 229 55.38 -17.94 -4.53
C VAL A 229 54.80 -16.81 -5.36
N PRO A 230 55.32 -15.57 -5.30
CA PRO A 230 54.91 -14.50 -6.20
C PRO A 230 55.74 -14.58 -7.50
N SER A 231 55.07 -14.51 -8.66
CA SER A 231 55.77 -14.35 -9.94
C SER A 231 55.10 -13.30 -10.82
N THR A 232 55.87 -12.27 -11.11
CA THR A 232 55.66 -11.19 -12.07
C THR A 232 55.75 -11.72 -13.50
N GLY A 233 54.85 -11.31 -14.40
CA GLY A 233 55.05 -11.53 -15.83
C GLY A 233 53.88 -11.11 -16.70
N MET A 234 54.11 -10.12 -17.57
CA MET A 234 53.21 -9.65 -18.64
C MET A 234 52.69 -10.78 -19.55
N GLY A 235 51.51 -10.58 -20.14
CA GLY A 235 51.13 -11.29 -21.37
C GLY A 235 49.64 -11.29 -21.69
N TYR A 236 49.24 -10.36 -22.58
CA TYR A 236 48.12 -10.38 -23.54
C TYR A 236 46.87 -11.23 -23.22
N ALA A 237 45.75 -10.53 -23.03
CA ALA A 237 44.41 -11.12 -22.93
C ALA A 237 43.96 -11.73 -24.27
N ALA A 238 43.73 -13.03 -24.30
CA ALA A 238 43.03 -13.74 -25.37
C ALA A 238 41.54 -13.91 -24.98
N MET A 239 40.66 -13.33 -25.81
CA MET A 239 39.21 -13.43 -25.67
C MET A 239 38.69 -14.77 -26.23
N PRO A 240 37.71 -15.43 -25.59
CA PRO A 240 37.15 -16.68 -26.10
C PRO A 240 36.24 -16.45 -27.33
N MET A 241 36.56 -17.16 -28.41
CA MET A 241 35.79 -17.32 -29.65
C MET A 241 34.47 -18.05 -29.37
N TYR A 242 33.33 -17.45 -29.74
CA TYR A 242 32.05 -18.14 -29.85
C TYR A 242 31.84 -18.67 -31.28
N PRO A 243 31.25 -19.86 -31.46
CA PRO A 243 31.00 -20.43 -32.78
C PRO A 243 29.91 -19.66 -33.55
N HIS A 244 30.19 -19.47 -34.84
CA HIS A 244 29.41 -18.72 -35.82
C HIS A 244 28.16 -19.51 -36.23
N VAL A 245 26.97 -18.95 -35.96
CA VAL A 245 25.70 -19.38 -36.57
C VAL A 245 25.26 -18.37 -37.63
N ALA A 246 24.79 -18.89 -38.75
CA ALA A 246 24.57 -18.19 -40.02
C ALA A 246 23.57 -17.01 -39.94
N GLN A 247 23.91 -15.94 -40.64
CA GLN A 247 23.07 -14.74 -40.83
C GLN A 247 21.98 -14.98 -41.89
N PRO A 248 20.72 -14.56 -41.66
CA PRO A 248 19.76 -14.33 -42.72
C PRO A 248 19.96 -12.93 -43.37
N PRO A 249 19.56 -12.73 -44.64
CA PRO A 249 19.93 -11.57 -45.43
C PRO A 249 19.16 -10.30 -45.06
N HIS A 250 19.87 -9.17 -45.14
CA HIS A 250 19.38 -7.82 -44.91
C HIS A 250 18.27 -7.43 -45.90
N HIS A 251 17.19 -6.82 -45.42
CA HIS A 251 16.19 -6.12 -46.24
C HIS A 251 16.23 -4.61 -45.96
N ALA A 252 16.08 -3.85 -47.05
CA ALA A 252 16.14 -2.39 -47.14
C ALA A 252 14.97 -1.69 -46.40
N PRO A 253 15.06 -0.38 -46.10
CA PRO A 253 14.02 0.35 -45.38
C PRO A 253 12.80 0.61 -46.28
N ALA A 254 11.62 0.20 -45.81
CA ALA A 254 10.34 0.45 -46.48
C ALA A 254 9.74 1.84 -46.08
N PRO A 255 8.95 2.48 -46.97
CA PRO A 255 8.35 3.79 -46.72
C PRO A 255 7.21 3.73 -45.66
N PRO A 256 6.81 4.87 -45.07
CA PRO A 256 5.84 4.90 -43.98
C PRO A 256 4.45 4.49 -44.47
N GLN A 257 3.84 3.50 -43.82
CA GLN A 257 2.46 3.11 -44.10
C GLN A 257 1.46 4.10 -43.46
N PRO A 258 0.36 4.42 -44.15
CA PRO A 258 -0.69 5.26 -43.60
C PRO A 258 -1.42 4.57 -42.45
N MET A 259 -1.66 5.30 -41.36
CA MET A 259 -2.47 4.84 -40.22
C MET A 259 -3.88 4.46 -40.69
N PRO A 260 -4.45 3.35 -40.21
CA PRO A 260 -5.81 2.97 -40.57
C PRO A 260 -6.82 3.98 -40.00
N GLN A 261 -7.64 4.56 -40.89
CA GLN A 261 -8.82 5.33 -40.47
C GLN A 261 -9.87 4.39 -39.85
N PRO A 262 -10.59 4.81 -38.80
CA PRO A 262 -11.66 4.02 -38.20
C PRO A 262 -12.75 3.73 -39.24
N GLN A 263 -12.99 2.44 -39.49
CA GLN A 263 -14.04 1.97 -40.40
C GLN A 263 -15.43 2.28 -39.83
N HIS A 264 -16.33 2.82 -40.66
CA HIS A 264 -17.74 3.00 -40.32
C HIS A 264 -18.38 1.62 -40.19
N GLN A 265 -18.93 1.31 -39.01
CA GLN A 265 -19.74 0.12 -38.81
C GLN A 265 -21.20 0.45 -39.21
N PRO A 266 -21.86 -0.40 -40.03
CA PRO A 266 -23.28 -0.21 -40.30
C PRO A 266 -24.08 -0.36 -39.00
N VAL A 267 -24.99 0.60 -38.75
CA VAL A 267 -25.88 0.58 -37.57
C VAL A 267 -26.78 -0.65 -37.65
N THR A 268 -26.57 -1.61 -36.76
CA THR A 268 -27.39 -2.83 -36.69
C THR A 268 -28.59 -2.63 -35.75
N PRO A 269 -29.77 -3.21 -36.05
CA PRO A 269 -30.96 -3.07 -35.21
C PRO A 269 -30.79 -3.65 -33.81
N GLU A 270 -29.92 -4.65 -33.65
CA GLU A 270 -29.55 -5.25 -32.37
C GLU A 270 -28.83 -4.26 -31.44
N GLN A 271 -27.92 -3.45 -32.01
CA GLN A 271 -27.22 -2.40 -31.26
C GLN A 271 -28.19 -1.33 -30.74
N LEU A 272 -29.20 -0.98 -31.55
CA LEU A 272 -30.22 0.00 -31.15
C LEU A 272 -31.07 -0.52 -29.98
N GLN A 273 -31.49 -1.79 -30.06
CA GLN A 273 -32.27 -2.43 -28.99
C GLN A 273 -31.48 -2.52 -27.68
N GLN A 274 -30.18 -2.85 -27.76
CA GLN A 274 -29.34 -2.93 -26.58
C GLN A 274 -29.09 -1.55 -25.93
N ILE A 275 -28.98 -0.48 -26.72
CA ILE A 275 -28.85 0.88 -26.18
C ILE A 275 -30.19 1.36 -25.59
N GLU A 276 -31.31 0.99 -26.21
CA GLU A 276 -32.65 1.26 -25.67
C GLU A 276 -32.86 0.60 -24.29
N GLU A 277 -32.39 -0.64 -24.10
CA GLU A 277 -32.44 -1.32 -22.80
C GLU A 277 -31.57 -0.64 -21.72
N MET A 278 -30.44 -0.03 -22.11
CA MET A 278 -29.57 0.70 -21.18
C MET A 278 -30.13 2.07 -20.79
N PHE A 279 -30.91 2.72 -21.66
CA PHE A 279 -31.46 4.06 -21.45
C PHE A 279 -32.99 4.08 -21.66
N PRO A 280 -33.78 3.43 -20.79
CA PRO A 280 -35.24 3.35 -20.92
C PRO A 280 -35.96 4.70 -20.75
N SER A 281 -35.26 5.72 -20.24
CA SER A 281 -35.78 7.08 -20.07
C SER A 281 -35.50 8.01 -21.26
N ILE A 282 -34.72 7.58 -22.27
CA ILE A 282 -34.34 8.40 -23.43
C ILE A 282 -35.15 7.95 -24.66
N ASP A 283 -35.66 8.93 -25.42
CA ASP A 283 -36.45 8.65 -26.63
C ASP A 283 -35.65 7.91 -27.71
N LYS A 284 -36.30 6.92 -28.33
CA LYS A 284 -35.69 6.06 -29.37
C LYS A 284 -35.13 6.84 -30.57
N GLU A 285 -35.77 7.96 -30.93
CA GLU A 285 -35.32 8.82 -32.03
C GLU A 285 -34.02 9.55 -31.69
N VAL A 286 -33.84 9.94 -30.43
CA VAL A 286 -32.62 10.57 -29.93
C VAL A 286 -31.48 9.56 -29.92
N ILE A 287 -31.72 8.35 -29.41
CA ILE A 287 -30.73 7.26 -29.43
C ILE A 287 -30.27 6.97 -30.86
N LYS A 288 -31.21 6.87 -31.81
CA LYS A 288 -30.89 6.63 -33.22
C LYS A 288 -30.07 7.78 -33.82
N SER A 289 -30.43 9.03 -33.51
CA SER A 289 -29.73 10.23 -33.99
C SER A 289 -28.30 10.31 -33.46
N VAL A 290 -28.07 10.03 -32.18
CA VAL A 290 -26.73 10.05 -31.56
C VAL A 290 -25.88 8.88 -32.07
N LEU A 291 -26.48 7.71 -32.31
CA LEU A 291 -25.79 6.56 -32.90
C LEU A 291 -25.37 6.80 -34.35
N GLU A 292 -26.21 7.49 -35.12
CA GLU A 292 -25.90 7.92 -36.49
C GLU A 292 -24.82 9.00 -36.51
N ALA A 293 -24.88 9.99 -35.60
CA ALA A 293 -23.86 11.02 -35.44
C ALA A 293 -22.49 10.42 -35.08
N ASN A 294 -22.48 9.35 -34.28
CA ASN A 294 -21.29 8.60 -33.90
C ASN A 294 -20.90 7.50 -34.89
N ARG A 295 -21.49 7.47 -36.10
CA ARG A 295 -21.14 6.54 -37.18
C ARG A 295 -21.23 5.06 -36.78
N GLY A 296 -22.22 4.72 -35.96
CA GLY A 296 -22.42 3.37 -35.45
C GLY A 296 -21.47 2.96 -34.32
N ASN A 297 -20.65 3.88 -33.80
CA ASN A 297 -19.81 3.60 -32.65
C ASN A 297 -20.66 3.58 -31.37
N LYS A 298 -20.95 2.36 -30.90
CA LYS A 298 -21.73 2.11 -29.70
C LYS A 298 -21.14 2.77 -28.45
N ASP A 299 -19.83 2.67 -28.25
CA ASP A 299 -19.17 3.21 -27.04
C ASP A 299 -19.18 4.75 -27.02
N ALA A 300 -18.96 5.37 -28.18
CA ALA A 300 -19.08 6.82 -28.30
C ALA A 300 -20.53 7.29 -28.06
N THR A 301 -21.50 6.53 -28.55
CA THR A 301 -22.93 6.81 -28.38
C THR A 301 -23.35 6.72 -26.92
N ILE A 302 -22.91 5.70 -26.20
CA ILE A 302 -23.19 5.53 -24.76
C ILE A 302 -22.61 6.70 -23.97
N ASN A 303 -21.36 7.09 -24.25
CA ASN A 303 -20.73 8.23 -23.57
C ASN A 303 -21.47 9.56 -23.85
N SER A 304 -21.93 9.78 -25.09
CA SER A 304 -22.75 10.95 -25.43
C SER A 304 -24.10 10.95 -24.73
N LEU A 305 -24.78 9.80 -24.65
CA LEU A 305 -26.09 9.68 -23.98
C LEU A 305 -25.98 9.83 -22.46
N LEU A 306 -24.92 9.31 -21.84
CA LEU A 306 -24.63 9.52 -20.41
C LEU A 306 -24.48 11.01 -20.08
N GLN A 307 -23.75 11.75 -20.90
CA GLN A 307 -23.57 13.21 -20.74
C GLN A 307 -24.86 14.01 -20.95
N MET A 308 -25.86 13.46 -21.64
CA MET A 308 -27.18 14.09 -21.81
C MET A 308 -28.16 13.72 -20.70
N SER A 309 -27.85 12.70 -19.89
CA SER A 309 -28.70 12.20 -18.80
C SER A 309 -28.31 12.72 -17.40
N GLU A 310 -27.19 13.44 -17.28
CA GLU A 310 -26.86 14.30 -16.12
C GLU A 310 -27.53 15.67 -16.22
#